data_AF-A0A7C0WDS3-F1
#
_entry.id   AF-A0A7C0WDS3-F1
#
_cell.length_a   1.000
_cell.length_b   1.000
_cell.length_c   1.000
_cell.angle_alpha   90.00
_cell.angle_beta   90.00
_cell.angle_gamma   90.00
#
_symmetry.space_group_name_H-M   'P 1'
#
loop_
_entity.id
_entity.type
_entity.pdbx_description
1 polymer ?
#
loop_
_entity_poly.entity_id
_entity_poly.type
_entity_poly.pdbx_seq_one_letter_code
_entity_poly.pdbx_strand_id
1 'polypeptide(L)' 'MKRVNFHLTDKQIEALRKYAKETGLKVAELIRRAVDKFLKEIK' A
#
# COMPACT_ATOMS: atom_id res chain seq x y z
N MET A 1 -7.77 -3.15 -13.30
CA MET A 1 -6.37 -2.95 -12.86
C MET A 1 -5.51 -4.07 -13.43
N LYS A 2 -4.25 -3.79 -13.81
CA LYS A 2 -3.27 -4.84 -14.16
C LYS A 2 -2.54 -5.31 -12.91
N ARG A 3 -2.28 -6.61 -12.78
CA ARG A 3 -1.51 -7.17 -11.65
C ARG A 3 -0.03 -6.93 -11.87
N VAL A 4 0.65 -6.40 -10.86
CA VAL A 4 2.11 -6.26 -10.80
C VAL A 4 2.56 -6.82 -9.45
N ASN A 5 3.66 -7.57 -9.44
CA ASN A 5 4.25 -8.07 -8.20
C ASN A 5 5.43 -7.15 -7.82
N PHE A 6 5.50 -6.75 -6.55
CA PHE A 6 6.59 -5.95 -6.00
C PHE A 6 7.18 -6.66 -4.79
N HIS A 7 8.49 -6.53 -4.60
CA HIS A 7 9.14 -6.98 -3.39
C HIS A 7 9.08 -5.88 -2.34
N LEU A 8 8.68 -6.24 -1.12
CA LEU A 8 8.66 -5.38 0.04
C LEU A 8 9.44 -6.07 1.15
N THR A 9 10.08 -5.30 2.01
CA THR A 9 10.71 -5.84 3.22
C THR A 9 9.65 -6.38 4.17
N ASP A 10 10.02 -7.35 5.01
CA ASP A 10 9.10 -7.93 5.99
C ASP A 10 8.51 -6.87 6.93
N LYS A 11 9.33 -5.91 7.37
CA LYS A 11 8.89 -4.77 8.19
C LYS A 11 7.81 -3.93 7.51
N GLN A 12 7.94 -3.69 6.20
CA GLN A 12 6.91 -2.96 5.43
C GLN A 12 5.62 -3.77 5.33
N ILE A 13 5.71 -5.08 5.11
CA ILE A 13 4.55 -5.97 5.06
C ILE A 13 3.81 -5.99 6.40
N GLU A 14 4.54 -6.09 7.52
CA GLU A 14 3.97 -6.03 8.87
C GLU A 14 3.26 -4.71 9.15
N ALA A 15 3.90 -3.59 8.83
CA ALA A 15 3.31 -2.26 9.00
C ALA A 15 2.01 -2.11 8.17
N LEU A 16 2.02 -2.55 6.91
CA LEU A 16 0.84 -2.53 6.05
C LEU A 16 -0.29 -3.41 6.58
N ARG A 17 0.02 -4.61 7.09
CA ARG A 17 -0.96 -5.50 7.69
C ARG A 17 -1.56 -4.93 8.98
N LYS A 18 -0.75 -4.29 9.82
CA LYS A 18 -1.21 -3.61 11.02
C LYS A 18 -2.17 -2.48 10.66
N TYR A 19 -1.78 -1.62 9.73
CA TYR A 19 -2.60 -0.48 9.31
C TYR A 19 -3.89 -0.91 8.59
N ALA A 20 -3.85 -2.02 7.83
CA ALA A 20 -5.04 -2.64 7.24
C ALA A 20 -6.06 -3.05 8.31
N LYS A 21 -5.60 -3.64 9.42
CA LYS A 21 -6.48 -4.01 10.54
C LYS A 21 -7.09 -2.79 11.22
N GLU A 22 -6.29 -1.75 11.45
CA GLU A 22 -6.75 -0.52 12.12
C GLU A 22 -7.78 0.26 11.29
N THR A 23 -7.64 0.27 9.97
CA THR A 23 -8.51 1.04 9.06
C THR A 23 -9.66 0.22 8.47
N GLY A 24 -9.66 -1.10 8.62
CA GLY A 24 -10.61 -2.00 7.96
C GLY A 24 -10.41 -2.12 6.45
N LEU A 25 -9.33 -1.57 5.89
CA LEU A 25 -9.04 -1.59 4.46
C LEU A 25 -8.13 -2.77 4.09
N LYS A 26 -8.23 -3.21 2.83
CA LYS A 26 -7.29 -4.21 2.28
C LYS A 26 -5.92 -3.58 2.06
N VAL A 27 -4.85 -4.34 2.29
CA VAL A 27 -3.45 -3.92 2.03
C VAL A 27 -3.28 -3.38 0.60
N ALA A 28 -3.88 -4.04 -0.39
CA ALA A 28 -3.81 -3.59 -1.79
C ALA A 28 -4.41 -2.19 -2.00
N GLU A 29 -5.49 -1.86 -1.28
CA GLU A 29 -6.13 -0.54 -1.36
C GLU A 29 -5.26 0.53 -0.68
N LEU A 30 -4.60 0.19 0.43
CA LEU A 30 -3.65 1.08 1.10
C LEU A 30 -2.47 1.41 0.20
N ILE A 31 -1.86 0.40 -0.43
CA ILE A 31 -0.75 0.58 -1.37
C ILE A 31 -1.20 1.44 -2.55
N ARG A 32 -2.37 1.16 -3.13
CA ARG A 32 -2.91 1.95 -4.25
C ARG A 32 -3.05 3.43 -3.88
N ARG A 33 -3.68 3.74 -2.72
CA ARG A 33 -3.84 5.11 -2.23
C ARG A 33 -2.50 5.80 -1.98
N ALA A 34 -1.52 5.09 -1.44
CA ALA A 34 -0.19 5.62 -1.19
C ALA A 34 0.52 5.98 -2.51
N VAL A 35 0.46 5.09 -3.51
CA VAL A 35 1.01 5.36 -4.86
C VAL A 35 0.29 6.52 -5.53
N ASP A 36 -1.05 6.55 -5.50
CA ASP A 36 -1.83 7.64 -6.09
C ASP A 36 -1.49 9.00 -5.44
N LYS A 37 -1.31 9.03 -4.11
CA LYS A 37 -0.91 10.25 -3.39
C LYS A 37 0.51 10.68 -3.78
N PHE A 38 1.47 9.76 -3.75
CA PHE A 38 2.86 10.04 -4.12
C PHE A 38 2.99 10.57 -5.54
N LEU A 39 2.28 9.97 -6.51
CA LEU A 39 2.31 10.41 -7.91
C LEU A 39 1.65 11.78 -8.12
N LYS A 40 0.67 12.17 -7.28
CA LYS A 40 0.10 13.53 -7.30
C LYS A 40 1.07 14.57 -6.77
N GLU A 41 1.92 14.23 -5.80
CA GLU A 41 2.89 15.16 -5.20
C GLU A 41 4.11 15.40 -6.09
N ILE A 42 4.45 14.45 -6.98
CA ILE A 42 5.58 14.60 -7.92
C ILE A 42 5.18 15.39 -9.19
N LYS A 43 3.88 15.51 -9.46
CA LYS A 43 3.34 16.16 -10.65
C LYS A 43 3.08 17.65 -10.41
#